data_AF-A0AAP5YCS1-F1
#
_entry.id   AF-A0AAP5YCS1-F1
#
_cell.length_a   1.000
_cell.length_b   1.000
_cell.length_c   1.000
_cell.angle_alpha   90.00
_cell.angle_beta   90.00
_cell.angle_gamma   90.00
#
_symmetry.space_group_name_H-M   'P 1'
#
loop_
_entity.id
_entity.type
_entity.pdbx_description
1 polymer ?
#
loop_
_entity_poly.entity_id
_entity_poly.type
_entity_poly.pdbx_seq_one_letter_code
_entity_poly.pdbx_strand_id
1 'polypeptide(L)' 'MQIKEHASLKAFHTFGIEQTCSYLAIVDSIDDVISLYQN' A
#
# COMPACT_ATOMS: atom_id res chain seq x y z
N MET A 1 -2.20 0.36 -10.50
CA MET A 1 -2.67 0.89 -9.19
C MET A 1 -3.78 0.03 -8.56
N GLN A 2 -3.56 -0.51 -7.36
CA GLN A 2 -4.59 -1.15 -6.51
C GLN A 2 -4.55 -0.53 -5.10
N ILE A 3 -5.71 -0.13 -4.56
CA ILE A 3 -5.83 0.39 -3.18
C ILE A 3 -6.57 -0.64 -2.33
N LYS A 4 -5.98 -1.03 -1.19
CA LYS A 4 -6.58 -1.94 -0.21
C LYS A 4 -6.80 -1.20 1.10
N GLU A 5 -8.00 -1.28 1.65
CA GLU A 5 -8.34 -0.73 2.96
C GLU A 5 -8.02 -1.74 4.07
N HIS A 6 -7.58 -1.26 5.23
CA HIS A 6 -7.30 -2.08 6.42
C HIS A 6 -6.37 -3.29 6.17
N ALA A 7 -5.43 -3.15 5.24
CA ALA A 7 -4.55 -4.25 4.83
C ALA A 7 -3.56 -4.65 5.94
N SER A 8 -3.32 -5.95 6.10
CA SER A 8 -2.25 -6.48 6.96
C SER A 8 -0.88 -6.19 6.32
N LEU A 9 0.02 -5.64 7.13
CA LEU A 9 1.39 -5.31 6.77
C LEU A 9 2.36 -6.47 7.00
N LYS A 10 1.91 -7.59 7.58
CA LYS A 10 2.77 -8.74 7.93
C LYS A 10 3.58 -9.28 6.75
N ALA A 11 2.99 -9.29 5.56
CA ALA A 11 3.65 -9.73 4.33
C ALA A 11 4.57 -8.65 3.70
N PHE A 12 4.52 -7.42 4.22
CA PHE A 12 5.17 -6.24 3.64
C PHE A 12 6.35 -5.72 4.48
N HIS A 13 6.73 -6.41 5.55
CA HIS A 13 7.95 -6.12 6.31
C HIS A 13 8.59 -7.39 6.88
N THR A 14 9.93 -7.36 7.04
CA THR A 14 10.73 -8.52 7.44
C THR A 14 10.48 -9.00 8.87
N PHE A 15 9.98 -8.15 9.76
CA PHE A 15 9.68 -8.53 11.14
C PHE A 15 8.53 -9.54 11.29
N GLY A 16 7.61 -9.66 10.31
CA GLY A 16 6.49 -10.60 10.38
C GLY A 16 5.48 -10.37 11.52
N ILE A 17 5.53 -9.20 12.16
CA ILE A 17 4.58 -8.70 13.16
C ILE A 17 3.21 -8.46 12.51
N GLU A 18 2.14 -8.76 13.24
CA GLU A 18 0.78 -8.43 12.81
C GLU A 18 0.51 -6.93 13.08
N GLN A 19 0.39 -6.17 12.00
CA GLN A 19 0.03 -4.76 12.02
C GLN A 19 -0.82 -4.44 10.79
N THR A 20 -1.72 -3.46 10.89
CA THR A 20 -2.54 -3.00 9.78
C THR A 20 -2.27 -1.56 9.43
N CYS A 21 -2.54 -1.15 8.20
CA CYS A 21 -2.61 0.26 7.77
C CYS A 21 -4.02 0.63 7.32
N SER A 22 -4.38 1.92 7.37
CA SER A 22 -5.67 2.39 6.87
C SER A 22 -5.81 2.13 5.36
N TYR A 23 -4.76 2.44 4.59
CA TYR A 23 -4.73 2.26 3.14
C TYR A 23 -3.36 1.73 2.70
N LEU A 24 -3.37 0.76 1.79
CA LEU A 24 -2.18 0.23 1.12
C LEU A 24 -2.37 0.39 -0.39
N ALA A 25 -1.50 1.15 -1.02
CA ALA A 25 -1.44 1.28 -2.48
C ALA A 25 -0.32 0.40 -3.05
N ILE A 26 -0.66 -0.44 -4.02
CA ILE A 26 0.31 -1.18 -4.85
C ILE A 26 0.34 -0.50 -6.22
N VAL A 27 1.54 -0.08 -6.63
CA VAL A 27 1.80 0.68 -7.86
C VAL A 27 2.89 0.01 -8.67
N ASP A 28 2.77 0.08 -9.99
CA ASP A 28 3.70 -0.56 -10.92
C ASP A 28 4.40 0.45 -11.87
N SER A 29 4.06 1.73 -11.76
CA SER A 29 4.58 2.80 -12.62
C SER A 29 4.71 4.13 -11.88
N ILE A 30 5.45 5.08 -12.48
CA ILE A 30 5.51 6.46 -11.98
C ILE A 30 4.15 7.17 -12.14
N ASP A 31 3.42 6.88 -13.22
CA ASP A 31 2.10 7.48 -13.46
C ASP A 31 1.09 7.09 -12.38
N ASP A 32 1.16 5.86 -11.85
CA ASP A 32 0.38 5.42 -10.70
C ASP A 32 0.69 6.27 -9.44
N VAL A 33 1.97 6.59 -9.21
CA VAL A 33 2.40 7.43 -8.08
C VAL A 33 1.89 8.86 -8.26
N ILE A 34 2.02 9.44 -9.45
CA ILE A 34 1.52 10.78 -9.75
C ILE A 34 0.01 10.83 -9.49
N SER A 35 -0.73 9.84 -9.97
CA SER A 35 -2.19 9.74 -9.78
C SER A 35 -2.57 9.67 -8.30
N LEU A 36 -1.82 8.94 -7.47
CA LEU A 36 -2.09 8.85 -6.02
C LEU A 36 -1.92 10.17 -5.28
N TYR A 37 -0.98 11.02 -5.70
CA TYR A 37 -0.67 12.28 -5.03
C TYR A 37 -1.49 13.49 -5.54
N GLN A 38 -2.20 13.32 -6.66
CA GLN A 38 -2.98 14.39 -7.29
C GLN A 38 -4.50 14.23 -7.10
N ASN A 39 -4.94 13.18 -6.39
CA ASN A 39 -6.31 13.04 -5.88
C ASN A 39 -6.42 13.63 -4.47
#